data_AF-A0A1E7LD38-F1
#
_entry.id   AF-A0A1E7LD38-F1
#
_cell.length_a   1.000
_cell.length_b   1.000
_cell.length_c   1.000
_cell.angle_alpha   90.00
_cell.angle_beta   90.00
_cell.angle_gamma   90.00
#
_symmetry.space_group_name_H-M   'P 1'
#
loop_
_entity.id
_entity.type
_entity.pdbx_description
1 polymer ?
#
loop_
_entity_poly.entity_id
_entity_poly.type
_entity_poly.pdbx_seq_one_letter_code
_entity_poly.pdbx_strand_id
1 'polypeptide(L)' 'HGGLALLHNGDGRERPATVTVPGKGPVTVELYDLRARPVGGATAHRGSAPAHVTVPAHGFAVLRREGHGGV' A
#
# COMPACT_ATOMS: atom_id res chain seq x y z
N HIS A 1 -10.22 -14.57 0.42
CA HIS A 1 -10.28 -13.43 -0.52
C HIS A 1 -9.08 -12.52 -0.27
N GLY A 2 -8.30 -12.22 -1.32
CA GLY A 2 -7.27 -11.19 -1.27
C GLY A 2 -7.88 -9.79 -1.42
N GLY A 3 -7.07 -8.75 -1.20
CA GLY A 3 -7.47 -7.36 -1.35
C GLY A 3 -6.41 -6.54 -2.06
N LEU A 4 -6.83 -5.55 -2.84
CA LEU A 4 -5.94 -4.62 -3.54
C LEU A 4 -6.46 -3.20 -3.32
N ALA A 5 -5.56 -2.26 -3.03
CA ALA A 5 -5.85 -0.84 -3.02
C ALA A 5 -4.74 -0.08 -3.78
N LEU A 6 -5.14 0.96 -4.51
CA LEU A 6 -4.25 1.91 -5.16
C LEU A 6 -4.51 3.29 -4.57
N LEU A 7 -3.47 3.93 -4.05
CA LEU A 7 -3.53 5.28 -3.54
C LEU A 7 -2.64 6.18 -4.40
N HIS A 8 -3.25 7.06 -5.17
CA HIS A 8 -2.54 8.04 -5.99
C HIS A 8 -2.43 9.38 -5.24
N ASN A 9 -1.24 9.99 -5.30
CA ASN A 9 -1.02 11.34 -4.81
C ASN A 9 -0.88 12.30 -5.99
N GLY A 10 -1.88 13.16 -6.21
CA GLY A 10 -1.86 14.18 -7.26
C GLY A 10 -1.02 15.42 -6.91
N ASP A 11 -0.60 15.56 -5.66
CA ASP A 11 0.10 16.76 -5.18
C ASP A 11 1.58 16.77 -5.57
N GLY A 12 2.15 17.97 -5.70
CA GLY A 12 3.58 18.18 -5.93
C GLY A 12 4.47 17.98 -4.69
N ARG A 13 3.93 17.39 -3.62
CA ARG A 13 4.65 17.07 -2.37
C ARG A 13 4.24 15.70 -1.87
N GLU A 14 5.09 15.08 -1.08
CA GLU A 14 4.76 13.82 -0.41
C GLU A 14 3.56 13.98 0.54
N ARG A 15 2.74 12.93 0.66
CA ARG A 15 1.54 12.95 1.49
C ARG A 15 1.44 11.72 2.38
N PRO A 16 1.36 11.89 3.71
CA PRO A 16 1.05 10.79 4.60
C PRO A 16 -0.41 10.37 4.45
N ALA A 17 -0.65 9.07 4.48
CA ALA A 17 -1.97 8.47 4.43
C ALA A 17 -2.04 7.23 5.31
N THR A 18 -3.24 6.95 5.79
CA THR A 18 -3.56 5.76 6.57
C THR A 18 -4.52 4.92 5.75
N VAL A 19 -4.12 3.70 5.40
CA VAL A 19 -4.89 2.81 4.53
C VAL A 19 -5.27 1.54 5.27
N THR A 20 -6.53 1.17 5.23
CA THR A 20 -7.03 -0.11 5.75
C THR A 20 -7.48 -0.97 4.59
N VAL A 21 -6.77 -2.09 4.37
CA VAL A 21 -7.20 -3.12 3.41
C VAL A 21 -8.02 -4.16 4.17
N PRO A 22 -9.33 -4.32 3.87
CA PRO A 22 -10.19 -5.29 4.55
C PRO A 22 -9.66 -6.73 4.46
N GLY A 23 -10.02 -7.58 5.44
CA GLY A 23 -9.63 -8.99 5.49
C GLY A 23 -8.52 -9.30 6.49
N LYS A 24 -8.10 -10.57 6.52
CA LYS A 24 -7.06 -11.12 7.41
C LYS A 24 -5.79 -11.46 6.61
N GLY A 25 -4.62 -11.40 7.24
CA GLY A 25 -3.32 -11.70 6.61
C GLY A 25 -2.34 -10.52 6.59
N PRO A 26 -1.13 -10.72 6.05
CA PRO A 26 -0.18 -9.64 5.83
C PRO A 26 -0.65 -8.70 4.71
N VAL A 27 -0.24 -7.43 4.79
CA VAL A 27 -0.41 -6.45 3.71
C VAL A 27 0.97 -6.03 3.26
N THR A 28 1.25 -6.16 1.97
CA THR A 28 2.44 -5.59 1.34
C THR A 28 2.09 -4.21 0.81
N VAL A 29 3.00 -3.26 1.01
CA VAL A 29 2.93 -1.90 0.48
C VAL A 29 4.13 -1.66 -0.41
N GLU A 30 3.87 -1.21 -1.63
CA GLU A 30 4.88 -0.81 -2.60
C GLU A 30 4.64 0.65 -2.99
N LEU A 31 5.70 1.46 -2.99
CA LEU A 31 5.66 2.87 -3.34
C LEU A 31 6.35 3.09 -4.67
N TYR A 32 5.70 3.88 -5.52
CA TYR A 32 6.18 4.21 -6.85
C TYR A 32 6.15 5.72 -7.08
N ASP A 33 7.12 6.20 -7.84
CA ASP A 33 7.07 7.56 -8.38
C ASP A 33 6.12 7.66 -9.59
N LEU A 34 6.00 8.88 -10.13
CA LEU A 34 5.15 9.16 -11.30
C LEU A 34 5.52 8.37 -12.57
N ARG A 35 6.73 7.80 -12.62
CA ARG A 35 7.23 6.99 -13.74
C ARG A 35 7.15 5.49 -13.44
N ALA A 36 6.39 5.11 -12.42
CA ALA A 36 6.25 3.74 -11.94
C ALA A 36 7.58 3.09 -11.52
N ARG A 37 8.58 3.89 -11.11
CA ARG A 37 9.82 3.36 -10.55
C ARG A 37 9.63 3.09 -9.06
N PRO A 38 10.05 1.92 -8.54
CA PRO A 38 9.94 1.62 -7.12
C PRO A 38 10.84 2.58 -6.33
N VAL A 39 10.30 3.17 -5.27
CA VAL A 39 11.03 4.09 -4.39
C VAL A 39 11.06 3.62 -2.93
N GLY A 40 10.32 2.56 -2.61
CA GLY A 40 10.29 1.97 -1.28
C GLY A 40 9.15 0.99 -1.11
N GLY A 41 9.08 0.36 0.06
CA GLY A 41 8.01 -0.55 0.41
C GLY A 41 8.12 -1.03 1.84
N ALA A 42 7.04 -1.60 2.35
CA ALA A 42 6.98 -2.18 3.68
C ALA A 42 5.97 -3.33 3.71
N THR A 43 6.22 -4.32 4.57
CA THR A 43 5.27 -5.39 4.84
C THR A 43 4.68 -5.21 6.23
N ALA A 44 3.37 -4.96 6.30
CA ALA A 44 2.64 -4.91 7.56
C ALA A 44 2.15 -6.33 7.91
N HIS A 45 2.79 -6.94 8.92
CA HIS A 45 2.48 -8.30 9.37
C HIS A 45 1.26 -8.40 10.30
N ARG A 46 0.75 -7.27 10.82
CA ARG A 46 -0.29 -7.28 11.84
C ARG A 46 -1.67 -7.17 11.20
N GLY A 47 -2.43 -8.26 11.28
CA GLY A 47 -3.81 -8.35 10.79
C GLY A 47 -4.66 -7.17 11.23
N SER A 48 -5.40 -6.59 10.28
CA SER A 48 -6.32 -5.45 10.44
C SER A 48 -5.72 -4.11 10.89
N ALA A 49 -4.42 -4.01 11.20
CA ALA A 49 -3.81 -2.72 11.52
C ALA A 49 -3.76 -1.83 10.27
N PRO A 50 -4.10 -0.54 10.37
CA PRO A 50 -3.92 0.39 9.26
C PRO A 50 -2.45 0.46 8.83
N ALA A 51 -2.21 0.48 7.52
CA ALA A 51 -0.90 0.77 6.97
C ALA A 51 -0.71 2.29 6.91
N HIS A 52 0.36 2.78 7.55
CA HIS A 52 0.78 4.17 7.43
C HIS A 52 1.78 4.28 6.29
N VAL A 53 1.48 5.10 5.29
CA VAL A 53 2.28 5.25 4.08
C VAL A 53 2.50 6.73 3.78
N THR A 54 3.69 7.08 3.33
CA THR A 54 3.96 8.41 2.77
C THR A 54 4.06 8.26 1.26
N VAL A 55 3.06 8.74 0.53
CA VAL A 55 3.00 8.61 -0.93
C VAL A 55 3.85 9.72 -1.56
N PRO A 56 4.80 9.40 -2.45
CA PRO A 56 5.64 10.39 -3.13
C PRO A 56 4.81 11.44 -3.88
N ALA A 57 5.40 12.63 -4.07
CA ALA A 57 4.82 13.66 -4.95
C ALA A 57 4.53 13.09 -6.35
N HIS A 58 3.32 13.29 -6.86
CA HIS A 58 2.83 12.72 -8.13
C HIS A 58 2.90 11.18 -8.24
N GLY A 59 3.25 10.49 -7.15
CA GLY A 59 3.46 9.05 -7.11
C GLY A 59 2.19 8.28 -6.74
N PHE A 60 2.38 7.02 -6.41
CA PHE A 60 1.31 6.15 -5.93
C PHE A 60 1.82 5.04 -5.01
N ALA A 61 0.93 4.53 -4.17
CA ALA A 61 1.14 3.36 -3.36
C ALA A 61 0.22 2.22 -3.82
N VAL A 62 0.77 1.01 -3.92
CA VAL A 62 0.02 -0.22 -4.15
C VAL A 62 0.01 -1.01 -2.85
N LEU A 63 -1.17 -1.37 -2.38
CA LEU A 63 -1.34 -2.20 -1.18
C LEU A 63 -2.00 -3.51 -1.58
N ARG A 64 -1.35 -4.63 -1.27
CA ARG A 64 -1.85 -5.96 -1.59
C ARG A 64 -1.96 -6.80 -0.32
N ARG A 65 -3.14 -7.37 -0.10
CA ARG A 65 -3.37 -8.42 0.89
C ARG A 65 -3.46 -9.73 0.14
N GLU A 66 -2.51 -10.63 0.37
CA GLU A 66 -2.64 -11.99 -0.12
C GLU A 66 -3.76 -12.69 0.66
N GLY A 67 -4.70 -13.28 -0.07
CA GLY A 67 -5.64 -14.19 0.56
C GLY A 67 -4.88 -15.43 0.99
N HIS A 68 -5.14 -15.94 2.19
CA HIS A 68 -4.69 -17.27 2.57
C HIS A 68 -5.35 -18.26 1.59
N GLY A 69 -4.61 -18.65 0.55
CA GLY A 69 -4.97 -19.78 -0.29
C GLY A 69 -4.78 -21.01 0.58
N GLY A 70 -5.88 -21.50 1.16
CA GLY A 70 -5.89 -22.85 1.69
C GLY A 70 -5.72 -23.80 0.52
N VAL A 71 -4.53 -24.38 0.43
CA VAL A 71 -4.28 -25.68 -0.18
C VAL A 71 -3.55 -26.53 0.84
#